data_AF-A0A962QD36-F1
#
_entry.id   AF-A0A962QD36-F1
#
_cell.length_a   1.000
_cell.length_b   1.000
_cell.length_c   1.000
_cell.angle_alpha   90.00
_cell.angle_beta   90.00
_cell.angle_gamma   90.00
#
_symmetry.space_group_name_H-M   'P 1'
#
loop_
_entity.id
_entity.type
_entity.pdbx_description
1 polymer ?
#
loop_
_entity_poly.entity_id
_entity_poly.type
_entity_poly.pdbx_seq_one_letter_code
_entity_poly.pdbx_strand_id
1 'polypeptide(L)'
;MKRRSFISKAGVAAGATVAASTVAAPAIAQSRKEMVIVSSWPRDFPGLGTSAQRLAQRITDATDGRITTQYFAAGERVGGFDVFDEVASGNAQAYTGADYYWKGKHPGWAFFTSVPFGMTYSEMGAWILSMGGQQLWDELADGFGLKCLPCGNTGVQMGGWFRKEIETVDDLKGLKMRIPGLGGDVLAKVGVSPVSLPGGQIYENLVSGAIDATEWVGPWNDYFMKFYEAAKYYYYPGMHEPGGFTSFGINKKWWSELSKSDQLLLQALSEQEAQLMMAEVNANNGAYLQKLIDEQGVQLREFSDEIYESWAEAAVEVYDEVRQHSDLSNRIYESFESSRDSVAKYLKLADIGYSLKRNRVLGL
;
A
#
# COMPACT_ATOMS: atom_id res chain seq x y z
N MET A 1 52.81 -61.39 -10.37
CA MET A 1 51.38 -61.76 -10.48
C MET A 1 50.77 -61.02 -11.67
N LYS A 2 49.92 -61.71 -12.46
CA LYS A 2 49.71 -61.51 -13.90
C LYS A 2 48.65 -60.44 -14.27
N ARG A 3 48.85 -59.87 -15.47
CA ARG A 3 47.97 -59.03 -16.30
C ARG A 3 46.68 -59.76 -16.75
N ARG A 4 45.62 -58.98 -16.99
CA ARG A 4 44.56 -59.11 -18.03
C ARG A 4 43.96 -60.49 -18.32
N SER A 5 42.65 -60.62 -18.09
CA SER A 5 41.70 -61.37 -18.94
C SER A 5 40.28 -60.87 -18.60
N PHE A 6 39.65 -60.03 -19.42
CA PHE A 6 38.76 -60.45 -20.49
C PHE A 6 37.90 -61.68 -20.13
N ILE A 7 36.65 -61.43 -19.72
CA ILE A 7 35.54 -62.34 -19.98
C ILE A 7 34.62 -61.62 -20.95
N SER A 8 34.75 -61.99 -22.21
CA SER A 8 33.76 -61.76 -23.25
C SER A 8 32.81 -62.95 -23.31
N LYS A 9 31.50 -62.65 -23.23
CA LYS A 9 30.36 -63.29 -23.91
C LYS A 9 30.20 -64.82 -23.81
N ALA A 10 29.09 -65.27 -23.23
CA ALA A 10 27.94 -65.85 -23.97
C ALA A 10 26.89 -66.39 -22.98
N GLY A 11 25.64 -65.95 -23.14
CA GLY A 11 24.50 -66.40 -22.35
C GLY A 11 23.24 -65.62 -22.72
N VAL A 12 22.73 -65.85 -23.94
CA VAL A 12 21.43 -65.37 -24.40
C VAL A 12 20.33 -66.12 -23.64
N ALA A 13 19.54 -65.43 -22.83
CA ALA A 13 18.21 -65.87 -22.41
C ALA A 13 17.36 -64.69 -21.90
N ALA A 14 16.35 -64.35 -22.69
CA ALA A 14 15.02 -63.85 -22.33
C ALA A 14 14.86 -62.68 -21.33
N GLY A 15 14.45 -61.53 -21.88
CA GLY A 15 13.29 -60.80 -21.36
C GLY A 15 13.45 -60.06 -20.03
N ALA A 16 14.23 -58.98 -20.02
CA ALA A 16 14.01 -57.88 -19.10
C ALA A 16 14.20 -56.58 -19.85
N THR A 17 13.08 -55.96 -20.24
CA THR A 17 13.03 -54.54 -20.60
C THR A 17 13.53 -53.73 -19.41
N VAL A 18 14.83 -53.42 -19.39
CA VAL A 18 15.37 -52.37 -18.54
C VAL A 18 14.78 -51.08 -19.07
N ALA A 19 13.66 -50.66 -18.47
CA ALA A 19 13.17 -49.31 -18.60
C ALA A 19 14.34 -48.41 -18.22
N ALA A 20 14.89 -47.69 -19.21
CA ALA A 20 15.81 -46.61 -18.96
C ALA A 20 15.05 -45.60 -18.10
N SER A 21 15.21 -45.71 -16.78
CA SER A 21 14.84 -44.66 -15.87
C SER A 21 15.62 -43.44 -16.32
N THR A 22 14.93 -42.54 -17.03
CA THR A 22 15.37 -41.17 -17.22
C THR A 22 15.54 -40.59 -15.84
N VAL A 23 16.75 -40.72 -15.29
CA VAL A 23 17.20 -39.96 -14.15
C VAL A 23 17.01 -38.52 -14.59
N ALA A 24 15.99 -37.87 -14.04
CA ALA A 24 15.76 -36.45 -14.26
C ALA A 24 17.09 -35.75 -13.97
N ALA A 25 17.66 -35.10 -14.99
CA ALA A 25 18.86 -34.31 -14.81
C ALA A 25 18.64 -33.39 -13.60
N PRO A 26 19.62 -33.27 -12.69
CA PRO A 26 19.44 -32.40 -11.54
C PRO A 26 19.17 -30.99 -12.05
N ALA A 27 18.21 -30.30 -11.46
CA ALA A 27 17.78 -28.94 -11.79
C ALA A 27 18.87 -27.90 -11.45
N ILE A 28 20.09 -28.13 -11.93
CA ILE A 28 21.28 -27.35 -11.65
C ILE A 28 21.42 -26.33 -12.77
N ALA A 29 21.21 -25.06 -12.38
CA ALA A 29 21.24 -23.82 -13.15
C ALA A 29 19.87 -23.24 -13.57
N GLN A 30 18.91 -23.16 -12.64
CA GLN A 30 17.96 -22.03 -12.74
C GLN A 30 18.74 -20.73 -12.59
N SER A 31 18.64 -19.84 -13.57
CA SER A 31 19.23 -18.50 -13.51
C SER A 31 18.63 -17.77 -12.31
N ARG A 32 19.48 -17.50 -11.31
CA ARG A 32 19.08 -16.69 -10.16
C ARG A 32 18.95 -15.25 -10.61
N LYS A 33 17.78 -14.67 -10.41
CA LYS A 33 17.53 -13.25 -10.63
C LYS A 33 17.64 -12.52 -9.30
N GLU A 34 18.36 -11.42 -9.30
CA GLU A 34 18.39 -10.51 -8.16
C GLU A 34 17.27 -9.48 -8.30
N MET A 35 16.63 -9.16 -7.17
CA MET A 35 15.57 -8.16 -7.09
C MET A 35 15.90 -7.16 -5.98
N VAL A 36 16.40 -5.99 -6.37
CA VAL A 36 16.55 -4.88 -5.44
C VAL A 36 15.20 -4.22 -5.22
N ILE A 37 14.81 -4.10 -3.94
CA ILE A 37 13.58 -3.47 -3.48
C ILE A 37 13.91 -2.23 -2.65
N VAL A 38 13.43 -1.07 -3.06
CA VAL A 38 13.58 0.21 -2.34
C VAL A 38 12.24 0.67 -1.73
N SER A 39 12.22 1.08 -0.48
CA SER A 39 10.96 1.35 0.24
C SER A 39 10.78 2.83 0.57
N SER A 40 9.54 3.33 0.47
CA SER A 40 9.15 4.62 1.06
C SER A 40 9.07 4.58 2.59
N TRP A 41 9.14 3.38 3.19
CA TRP A 41 8.92 3.17 4.62
C TRP A 41 10.23 3.07 5.41
N PRO A 42 10.28 3.57 6.65
CA PRO A 42 11.40 3.32 7.54
C PRO A 42 11.53 1.82 7.86
N ARG A 43 12.77 1.40 8.12
CA ARG A 43 13.08 0.02 8.51
C ARG A 43 12.37 -0.36 9.80
N ASP A 44 11.82 -1.57 9.84
CA ASP A 44 11.13 -2.17 10.98
C ASP A 44 9.92 -1.35 11.49
N PHE A 45 9.44 -0.37 10.71
CA PHE A 45 8.27 0.40 11.10
C PHE A 45 7.02 -0.50 11.10
N PRO A 46 6.24 -0.55 12.21
CA PRO A 46 5.09 -1.44 12.32
C PRO A 46 4.11 -1.28 11.16
N GLY A 47 3.59 -2.40 10.65
CA GLY A 47 2.72 -2.40 9.48
C GLY A 47 3.54 -2.14 8.21
N LEU A 48 3.69 -0.87 7.80
CA LEU A 48 4.24 -0.48 6.49
C LEU A 48 5.66 -1.04 6.23
N GLY A 49 6.61 -0.79 7.13
CA GLY A 49 8.00 -1.23 6.98
C GLY A 49 8.13 -2.75 7.14
N THR A 50 7.55 -3.30 8.21
CA THR A 50 7.59 -4.75 8.48
C THR A 50 6.90 -5.57 7.38
N SER A 51 5.80 -5.07 6.79
CA SER A 51 5.11 -5.70 5.67
C SER A 51 5.98 -5.73 4.42
N ALA A 52 6.64 -4.60 4.09
CA ALA A 52 7.55 -4.54 2.95
C ALA A 52 8.75 -5.49 3.08
N GLN A 53 9.35 -5.57 4.28
CA GLN A 53 10.44 -6.52 4.57
C GLN A 53 9.97 -7.97 4.47
N ARG A 54 8.77 -8.27 4.97
CA ARG A 54 8.18 -9.60 4.91
C ARG A 54 7.88 -10.02 3.47
N LEU A 55 7.33 -9.13 2.64
CA LEU A 55 7.14 -9.38 1.21
C LEU A 55 8.49 -9.71 0.55
N ALA A 56 9.50 -8.88 0.77
CA ALA A 56 10.84 -9.09 0.22
C ALA A 56 11.40 -10.48 0.60
N GLN A 57 11.32 -10.86 1.87
CA GLN A 57 11.80 -12.16 2.33
C GLN A 57 11.01 -13.31 1.68
N ARG A 58 9.69 -13.22 1.64
CA ARG A 58 8.82 -14.28 1.12
C ARG A 58 8.98 -14.51 -0.38
N ILE A 59 9.35 -13.50 -1.15
CA ILE A 59 9.71 -13.69 -2.57
C ILE A 59 10.91 -14.63 -2.69
N THR A 60 11.94 -14.43 -1.85
CA THR A 60 13.12 -15.31 -1.83
C THR A 60 12.74 -16.73 -1.42
N ASP A 61 11.97 -16.86 -0.35
CA ASP A 61 11.61 -18.16 0.20
C ASP A 61 10.68 -18.95 -0.72
N ALA A 62 9.62 -18.33 -1.23
CA ALA A 62 8.61 -19.00 -2.07
C ALA A 62 9.14 -19.37 -3.47
N THR A 63 10.25 -18.78 -3.89
CA THR A 63 10.91 -19.09 -5.16
C THR A 63 12.08 -20.06 -5.00
N ASP A 64 12.33 -20.58 -3.80
CA ASP A 64 13.52 -21.38 -3.46
C ASP A 64 14.83 -20.68 -3.91
N GLY A 65 14.86 -19.34 -3.80
CA GLY A 65 16.00 -18.52 -4.20
C GLY A 65 16.20 -18.37 -5.71
N ARG A 66 15.22 -18.73 -6.56
CA ARG A 66 15.25 -18.32 -7.99
C ARG A 66 15.22 -16.80 -8.14
N ILE A 67 14.48 -16.11 -7.27
CA ILE A 67 14.50 -14.66 -7.14
C ILE A 67 15.05 -14.35 -5.76
N THR A 68 16.24 -13.78 -5.66
CA THR A 68 16.83 -13.34 -4.39
C THR A 68 16.63 -11.85 -4.20
N THR A 69 16.04 -11.45 -3.09
CA THR A 69 15.75 -10.04 -2.80
C THR A 69 16.85 -9.36 -1.99
N GLN A 70 17.05 -8.06 -2.26
CA GLN A 70 17.81 -7.14 -1.40
C GLN A 70 16.92 -5.95 -1.08
N TYR A 71 16.64 -5.72 0.21
CA TYR A 71 15.71 -4.71 0.67
C TYR A 71 16.42 -3.50 1.29
N PHE A 72 16.08 -2.31 0.80
CA PHE A 72 16.53 -1.02 1.30
C PHE A 72 15.34 -0.20 1.80
N ALA A 73 15.36 0.19 3.07
CA ALA A 73 14.39 1.09 3.66
C ALA A 73 14.60 2.54 3.16
N ALA A 74 13.64 3.41 3.44
CA ALA A 74 13.72 4.83 3.09
C ALA A 74 15.02 5.45 3.60
N GLY A 75 15.80 6.07 2.69
CA GLY A 75 17.06 6.73 3.00
C GLY A 75 18.30 5.82 3.02
N GLU A 76 18.17 4.50 2.95
CA GLU A 76 19.33 3.60 2.90
C GLU A 76 19.99 3.54 1.53
N ARG A 77 19.19 3.73 0.46
CA ARG A 77 19.67 3.78 -0.92
C ARG A 77 19.23 5.06 -1.63
N VAL A 78 17.94 5.38 -1.56
CA VAL A 78 17.33 6.61 -2.10
C VAL A 78 16.32 7.16 -1.10
N GLY A 79 15.93 8.43 -1.23
CA GLY A 79 14.89 9.03 -0.39
C GLY A 79 13.53 8.36 -0.57
N GLY A 80 12.64 8.49 0.41
CA GLY A 80 11.35 7.78 0.42
C GLY A 80 10.43 8.11 -0.77
N PHE A 81 10.53 9.32 -1.34
CA PHE A 81 9.79 9.73 -2.53
C PHE A 81 10.52 9.41 -3.85
N ASP A 82 11.83 9.17 -3.79
CA ASP A 82 12.69 8.94 -4.96
C ASP A 82 12.58 7.49 -5.47
N VAL A 83 11.97 6.58 -4.70
CA VAL A 83 11.86 5.15 -5.02
C VAL A 83 11.17 4.87 -6.35
N PHE A 84 10.22 5.73 -6.75
CA PHE A 84 9.53 5.60 -8.03
C PHE A 84 10.48 5.76 -9.21
N ASP A 85 11.28 6.83 -9.22
CA ASP A 85 12.20 7.12 -10.31
C ASP A 85 13.39 6.14 -10.33
N GLU A 86 13.83 5.68 -9.15
CA GLU A 86 14.86 4.64 -9.03
C GLU A 86 14.42 3.32 -9.70
N VAL A 87 13.15 2.95 -9.62
CA VAL A 87 12.62 1.73 -10.25
C VAL A 87 12.21 1.95 -11.69
N ALA A 88 11.58 3.09 -12.01
CA ALA A 88 11.18 3.42 -13.38
C ALA A 88 12.40 3.49 -14.31
N SER A 89 13.53 4.02 -13.83
CA SER A 89 14.80 4.04 -14.56
C SER A 89 15.51 2.67 -14.67
N GLY A 90 15.10 1.69 -13.85
CA GLY A 90 15.66 0.34 -13.82
C GLY A 90 16.90 0.17 -12.93
N ASN A 91 17.23 1.16 -12.10
CA ASN A 91 18.33 1.07 -11.13
C ASN A 91 17.98 0.12 -9.97
N ALA A 92 16.71 0.03 -9.60
CA ALA A 92 16.14 -1.00 -8.74
C ALA A 92 15.03 -1.77 -9.47
N GLN A 93 14.73 -2.99 -9.01
CA GLN A 93 13.74 -3.85 -9.68
C GLN A 93 12.32 -3.58 -9.18
N ALA A 94 12.16 -3.17 -7.92
CA ALA A 94 10.87 -2.79 -7.39
C ALA A 94 10.94 -1.77 -6.25
N TYR A 95 9.80 -1.15 -5.96
CA TYR A 95 9.58 -0.35 -4.78
C TYR A 95 8.37 -0.82 -4.00
N THR A 96 8.33 -0.47 -2.72
CA THR A 96 7.09 -0.46 -1.93
C THR A 96 6.77 0.98 -1.51
N GLY A 97 5.55 1.46 -1.75
CA GLY A 97 5.19 2.85 -1.43
C GLY A 97 3.70 3.11 -1.47
N ALA A 98 3.31 4.38 -1.52
CA ALA A 98 1.94 4.81 -1.76
C ALA A 98 1.92 5.62 -3.07
N ASP A 99 1.15 5.15 -4.05
CA ASP A 99 1.10 5.72 -5.40
C ASP A 99 0.67 7.18 -5.40
N TYR A 100 -0.17 7.61 -4.45
CA TYR A 100 -0.55 9.02 -4.34
C TYR A 100 0.63 9.96 -4.11
N TYR A 101 1.81 9.48 -3.66
CA TYR A 101 2.99 10.34 -3.50
C TYR A 101 3.45 10.89 -4.84
N TRP A 102 3.11 10.21 -5.93
CA TRP A 102 3.49 10.57 -7.29
C TRP A 102 2.32 11.16 -8.09
N LYS A 103 1.26 11.65 -7.43
CA LYS A 103 0.15 12.38 -8.08
C LYS A 103 0.64 13.54 -8.94
N GLY A 104 1.76 14.16 -8.60
CA GLY A 104 2.37 15.24 -9.38
C GLY A 104 2.96 14.80 -10.73
N LYS A 105 3.21 13.50 -10.93
CA LYS A 105 3.57 12.92 -12.23
C LYS A 105 2.32 12.63 -13.07
N HIS A 106 1.26 12.12 -12.42
CA HIS A 106 -0.05 11.93 -13.02
C HIS A 106 -1.11 11.78 -11.92
N PRO A 107 -2.20 12.58 -11.91
CA PRO A 107 -3.14 12.59 -10.78
C PRO A 107 -3.88 11.26 -10.59
N GLY A 108 -4.04 10.47 -11.66
CA GLY A 108 -4.62 9.13 -11.60
C GLY A 108 -3.93 8.16 -10.63
N TRP A 109 -2.66 8.39 -10.27
CA TRP A 109 -1.97 7.57 -9.26
C TRP A 109 -2.67 7.59 -7.90
N ALA A 110 -3.34 8.70 -7.55
CA ALA A 110 -4.00 8.82 -6.26
C ALA A 110 -5.08 7.75 -6.03
N PHE A 111 -5.82 7.39 -7.08
CA PHE A 111 -6.90 6.39 -7.00
C PHE A 111 -6.43 4.99 -6.67
N PHE A 112 -5.16 4.66 -6.90
CA PHE A 112 -4.59 3.35 -6.61
C PHE A 112 -3.98 3.25 -5.20
N THR A 113 -3.95 4.36 -4.46
CA THR A 113 -3.78 4.33 -3.01
C THR A 113 -5.08 4.69 -2.33
N SER A 114 -5.43 5.97 -2.24
CA SER A 114 -6.69 6.42 -1.66
C SER A 114 -7.00 7.85 -2.06
N VAL A 115 -8.28 8.20 -2.03
CA VAL A 115 -8.80 9.52 -2.38
C VAL A 115 -9.93 9.92 -1.41
N PRO A 116 -10.15 11.24 -1.20
CA PRO A 116 -11.22 11.78 -0.36
C PRO A 116 -12.61 11.16 -0.58
N PHE A 117 -13.26 10.63 0.45
CA PHE A 117 -14.58 9.97 0.30
C PHE A 117 -14.58 8.80 -0.70
N GLY A 118 -13.42 8.13 -0.78
CA GLY A 118 -13.20 7.00 -1.64
C GLY A 118 -13.68 5.67 -1.07
N MET A 119 -13.02 4.59 -1.51
CA MET A 119 -13.37 3.22 -1.17
C MET A 119 -12.71 2.75 0.13
N THR A 120 -13.46 1.99 0.92
CA THR A 120 -12.93 1.17 2.02
C THR A 120 -12.18 -0.05 1.51
N TYR A 121 -11.44 -0.76 2.39
CA TYR A 121 -10.64 -1.94 2.03
C TYR A 121 -11.37 -2.95 1.12
N SER A 122 -12.59 -3.34 1.51
CA SER A 122 -13.37 -4.32 0.76
C SER A 122 -13.83 -3.80 -0.60
N GLU A 123 -14.18 -2.52 -0.69
CA GLU A 123 -14.59 -1.86 -1.94
C GLU A 123 -13.41 -1.70 -2.89
N MET A 124 -12.26 -1.26 -2.37
CA MET A 124 -11.02 -1.10 -3.11
C MET A 124 -10.53 -2.45 -3.65
N GLY A 125 -10.59 -3.49 -2.81
CA GLY A 125 -10.29 -4.86 -3.21
C GLY A 125 -11.21 -5.36 -4.32
N ALA A 126 -12.52 -5.13 -4.22
CA ALA A 126 -13.47 -5.50 -5.26
C ALA A 126 -13.15 -4.80 -6.59
N TRP A 127 -12.87 -3.49 -6.54
CA TRP A 127 -12.57 -2.71 -7.74
C TRP A 127 -11.29 -3.18 -8.43
N ILE A 128 -10.17 -3.22 -7.70
CA ILE A 128 -8.87 -3.59 -8.25
C ILE A 128 -8.88 -5.03 -8.77
N LEU A 129 -9.37 -5.98 -7.97
CA LEU A 129 -9.23 -7.40 -8.27
C LEU A 129 -10.34 -7.95 -9.18
N SER A 130 -11.48 -7.27 -9.31
CA SER A 130 -12.65 -7.87 -9.96
C SER A 130 -13.51 -6.92 -10.80
N MET A 131 -13.29 -5.60 -10.76
CA MET A 131 -14.12 -4.64 -11.51
C MET A 131 -13.30 -3.72 -12.44
N GLY A 132 -12.10 -4.15 -12.84
CA GLY A 132 -11.33 -3.48 -13.88
C GLY A 132 -10.25 -2.51 -13.37
N GLY A 133 -10.12 -2.32 -12.06
CA GLY A 133 -9.17 -1.36 -11.49
C GLY A 133 -7.71 -1.69 -11.79
N GLN A 134 -7.31 -2.97 -11.71
CA GLN A 134 -5.94 -3.38 -12.03
C GLN A 134 -5.55 -3.10 -13.49
N GLN A 135 -6.48 -3.19 -14.44
CA GLN A 135 -6.20 -2.93 -15.86
C GLN A 135 -5.91 -1.44 -16.10
N LEU A 136 -6.65 -0.55 -15.43
CA LEU A 136 -6.40 0.89 -15.48
C LEU A 136 -5.11 1.27 -14.76
N TRP A 137 -4.80 0.58 -13.66
CA TRP A 137 -3.52 0.74 -12.97
C TRP A 137 -2.36 0.33 -13.87
N ASP A 138 -2.49 -0.79 -14.57
CA ASP A 138 -1.49 -1.28 -15.52
C ASP A 138 -1.29 -0.33 -16.69
N GLU A 139 -2.37 0.23 -17.25
CA GLU A 139 -2.31 1.23 -18.33
C GLU A 139 -1.57 2.50 -17.88
N LEU A 140 -1.87 2.99 -16.68
CA LEU A 140 -1.17 4.14 -16.11
C LEU A 140 0.31 3.82 -15.86
N ALA A 141 0.60 2.70 -15.21
CA ALA A 141 1.96 2.30 -14.86
C ALA A 141 2.84 2.04 -16.09
N ASP A 142 2.27 1.53 -17.19
CA ASP A 142 2.98 1.28 -18.44
C ASP A 142 3.57 2.57 -19.03
N GLY A 143 2.85 3.69 -18.91
CA GLY A 143 3.34 5.02 -19.32
C GLY A 143 4.61 5.49 -18.59
N PHE A 144 4.96 4.84 -17.47
CA PHE A 144 6.17 5.10 -16.69
C PHE A 144 7.15 3.91 -16.69
N GLY A 145 6.91 2.87 -17.50
CA GLY A 145 7.75 1.68 -17.52
C GLY A 145 7.63 0.83 -16.25
N LEU A 146 6.46 0.82 -15.62
CA LEU A 146 6.18 0.09 -14.39
C LEU A 146 5.08 -0.96 -14.56
N LYS A 147 5.07 -1.94 -13.65
CA LYS A 147 3.95 -2.83 -13.34
C LYS A 147 3.68 -2.73 -11.85
N CYS A 148 2.52 -2.22 -11.48
CA CYS A 148 2.14 -2.07 -10.07
C CYS A 148 1.16 -3.14 -9.64
N LEU A 149 1.26 -3.55 -8.38
CA LEU A 149 0.40 -4.53 -7.73
C LEU A 149 -0.04 -3.97 -6.37
N PRO A 150 -1.25 -4.30 -5.88
CA PRO A 150 -1.65 -3.97 -4.52
C PRO A 150 -0.72 -4.69 -3.53
N CYS A 151 -0.25 -3.98 -2.51
CA CYS A 151 0.69 -4.48 -1.53
C CYS A 151 0.46 -3.75 -0.22
N GLY A 152 -0.11 -4.38 0.80
CA GLY A 152 -0.43 -3.73 2.08
C GLY A 152 -1.72 -2.89 2.01
N ASN A 153 -2.46 -2.81 3.11
CA ASN A 153 -3.60 -1.90 3.29
C ASN A 153 -3.71 -1.49 4.75
N THR A 154 -4.12 -0.24 5.00
CA THR A 154 -4.21 0.35 6.34
C THR A 154 -5.64 0.45 6.88
N GLY A 155 -6.65 0.12 6.07
CA GLY A 155 -8.04 0.34 6.40
C GLY A 155 -8.41 1.82 6.37
N VAL A 156 -9.47 2.19 7.11
CA VAL A 156 -9.85 3.59 7.29
C VAL A 156 -8.86 4.24 8.24
N GLN A 157 -8.21 5.30 7.78
CA GLN A 157 -7.27 6.05 8.59
C GLN A 157 -7.96 7.05 9.53
N MET A 158 -7.22 7.46 10.54
CA MET A 158 -7.64 8.52 11.45
C MET A 158 -7.56 9.89 10.76
N GLY A 159 -8.27 10.87 11.32
CA GLY A 159 -8.33 12.25 10.85
C GLY A 159 -7.06 13.08 11.07
N GLY A 160 -6.16 12.60 11.90
CA GLY A 160 -4.86 13.23 12.18
C GLY A 160 -4.77 13.89 13.55
N TRP A 161 -3.58 14.43 13.82
CA TRP A 161 -3.09 14.99 15.06
C TRP A 161 -3.03 16.51 14.99
N PHE A 162 -3.65 17.17 15.96
CA PHE A 162 -3.78 18.62 16.00
C PHE A 162 -3.32 19.17 17.36
N ARG A 163 -2.63 20.31 17.31
CA ARG A 163 -2.19 21.05 18.51
C ARG A 163 -3.35 21.77 19.22
N LYS A 164 -4.42 22.07 18.50
CA LYS A 164 -5.64 22.74 18.97
C LYS A 164 -6.86 21.98 18.47
N GLU A 165 -8.00 22.19 19.12
CA GLU A 165 -9.27 21.69 18.60
C GLU A 165 -9.62 22.39 17.28
N ILE A 166 -10.23 21.62 16.40
CA ILE A 166 -10.86 22.02 15.15
C ILE A 166 -12.36 21.78 15.35
N GLU A 167 -13.12 22.85 15.57
CA GLU A 167 -14.56 22.79 15.83
C GLU A 167 -15.36 23.29 14.62
N THR A 168 -14.78 24.21 13.85
CA THR A 168 -15.41 24.88 12.71
C THR A 168 -14.52 24.84 11.47
N VAL A 169 -15.10 25.14 10.30
CA VAL A 169 -14.33 25.25 9.04
C VAL A 169 -13.29 26.38 9.13
N ASP A 170 -13.57 27.44 9.90
CA ASP A 170 -12.63 28.56 10.07
C ASP A 170 -11.33 28.15 10.78
N ASP A 171 -11.37 27.13 11.64
CA ASP A 171 -10.17 26.61 12.33
C ASP A 171 -9.17 25.95 11.36
N LEU A 172 -9.61 25.58 10.15
CA LEU A 172 -8.76 25.01 9.11
C LEU A 172 -7.94 26.08 8.37
N LYS A 173 -8.38 27.34 8.39
CA LYS A 173 -7.76 28.41 7.61
C LYS A 173 -6.35 28.73 8.10
N GLY A 174 -5.38 28.61 7.21
CA GLY A 174 -3.96 28.86 7.49
C GLY A 174 -3.28 27.74 8.28
N LEU A 175 -3.98 26.66 8.63
CA LEU A 175 -3.41 25.51 9.31
C LEU A 175 -2.34 24.87 8.42
N LYS A 176 -1.09 24.78 8.89
CA LYS A 176 -0.04 24.06 8.15
C LYS A 176 -0.11 22.58 8.51
N MET A 177 -0.68 21.78 7.62
CA MET A 177 -0.89 20.36 7.88
C MET A 177 -0.04 19.50 6.97
N ARG A 178 0.72 18.56 7.53
CA ARG A 178 1.28 17.48 6.71
C ARG A 178 0.15 16.54 6.31
N ILE A 179 -0.13 16.47 5.01
CA ILE A 179 -1.13 15.58 4.40
C ILE A 179 -0.80 15.35 2.91
N PRO A 180 -0.63 14.09 2.45
CA PRO A 180 -0.32 13.79 1.05
C PRO A 180 -1.60 13.58 0.22
N GLY A 181 -1.42 13.19 -1.05
CA GLY A 181 -2.50 12.77 -1.92
C GLY A 181 -3.51 13.87 -2.23
N LEU A 182 -4.69 13.48 -2.72
CA LEU A 182 -5.78 14.42 -3.02
C LEU A 182 -6.44 14.97 -1.74
N GLY A 183 -6.23 14.33 -0.58
CA GLY A 183 -6.64 14.87 0.72
C GLY A 183 -6.06 16.25 0.99
N GLY A 184 -4.77 16.44 0.67
CA GLY A 184 -4.15 17.75 0.76
C GLY A 184 -4.74 18.79 -0.20
N ASP A 185 -5.14 18.39 -1.41
CA ASP A 185 -5.77 19.31 -2.36
C ASP A 185 -7.15 19.74 -1.89
N VAL A 186 -7.94 18.82 -1.35
CA VAL A 186 -9.26 19.12 -0.76
C VAL A 186 -9.11 20.06 0.43
N LEU A 187 -8.15 19.78 1.33
CA LEU A 187 -7.91 20.65 2.47
C LEU A 187 -7.40 22.05 2.05
N ALA A 188 -6.64 22.14 0.94
CA ALA A 188 -6.21 23.43 0.40
C ALA A 188 -7.40 24.31 -0.05
N LYS A 189 -8.45 23.71 -0.62
CA LYS A 189 -9.67 24.44 -1.05
C LYS A 189 -10.42 25.08 0.12
N VAL A 190 -10.32 24.50 1.32
CA VAL A 190 -10.91 25.05 2.55
C VAL A 190 -9.93 25.87 3.40
N GLY A 191 -8.74 26.19 2.84
CA GLY A 191 -7.80 27.15 3.42
C GLY A 191 -6.65 26.56 4.23
N VAL A 192 -6.52 25.23 4.32
CA VAL A 192 -5.34 24.58 4.90
C VAL A 192 -4.13 24.82 3.99
N SER A 193 -2.94 24.91 4.57
CA SER A 193 -1.67 24.89 3.84
C SER A 193 -1.05 23.48 3.90
N PRO A 194 -1.35 22.59 2.93
CA PRO A 194 -0.83 21.22 2.96
C PRO A 194 0.68 21.19 2.74
N VAL A 195 1.36 20.29 3.44
CA VAL A 195 2.81 20.04 3.35
C VAL A 195 3.04 18.57 3.03
N SER A 196 3.89 18.29 2.03
CA SER A 196 4.30 16.93 1.71
C SER A 196 5.65 16.61 2.35
N LEU A 197 5.67 15.60 3.24
CA LEU A 197 6.88 15.10 3.90
C LEU A 197 6.87 13.58 3.91
N PRO A 198 8.01 12.90 3.73
CA PRO A 198 8.12 11.47 4.00
C PRO A 198 7.91 11.19 5.50
N GLY A 199 7.43 9.99 5.83
CA GLY A 199 7.04 9.61 7.20
C GLY A 199 8.09 9.94 8.26
N GLY A 200 9.36 9.62 7.97
CA GLY A 200 10.47 9.86 8.90
C GLY A 200 10.76 11.33 9.24
N GLN A 201 10.20 12.29 8.51
CA GLN A 201 10.40 13.73 8.76
C GLN A 201 9.24 14.37 9.53
N ILE A 202 8.12 13.67 9.71
CA ILE A 202 6.89 14.26 10.28
C ILE A 202 7.10 14.66 11.74
N TYR A 203 7.67 13.77 12.56
CA TYR A 203 7.80 13.99 14.00
C TYR A 203 8.58 15.28 14.33
N GLU A 204 9.75 15.47 13.72
CA GLU A 204 10.59 16.64 13.97
C GLU A 204 9.93 17.94 13.48
N ASN A 205 9.26 17.90 12.34
CA ASN A 205 8.51 19.05 11.80
C ASN A 205 7.31 19.41 12.69
N LEU A 206 6.63 18.40 13.22
CA LEU A 206 5.52 18.62 14.15
C LEU A 206 6.05 19.20 15.45
N VAL A 207 7.06 18.60 16.10
CA VAL A 207 7.62 19.06 17.38
C VAL A 207 8.17 20.48 17.29
N SER A 208 8.92 20.79 16.23
CA SER A 208 9.48 22.13 16.00
C SER A 208 8.44 23.21 15.70
N GLY A 209 7.22 22.82 15.30
CA GLY A 209 6.17 23.75 14.88
C GLY A 209 6.32 24.24 13.43
N ALA A 210 7.12 23.54 12.61
CA ALA A 210 7.15 23.77 11.17
C ALA A 210 5.81 23.40 10.51
N ILE A 211 5.12 22.40 11.08
CA ILE A 211 3.71 22.07 10.82
C ILE A 211 2.90 22.14 12.11
N ASP A 212 1.64 22.55 11.98
CA ASP A 212 0.67 22.69 13.08
C ASP A 212 -0.10 21.40 13.35
N ALA A 213 -0.28 20.59 12.31
CA ALA A 213 -1.01 19.33 12.32
C ALA A 213 -0.38 18.31 11.36
N THR A 214 -0.72 17.04 11.53
CA THR A 214 -0.33 15.97 10.62
C THR A 214 -1.36 14.86 10.64
N GLU A 215 -1.57 14.20 9.51
CA GLU A 215 -2.09 12.83 9.50
C GLU A 215 -0.95 11.82 9.30
N TRP A 216 -1.23 10.53 9.48
CA TRP A 216 -0.30 9.48 9.09
C TRP A 216 -0.99 8.18 8.73
N VAL A 217 -1.53 7.44 9.71
CA VAL A 217 -2.28 6.20 9.46
C VAL A 217 -3.38 6.00 10.49
N GLY A 218 -3.01 5.74 11.73
CA GLY A 218 -3.95 5.20 12.70
C GLY A 218 -3.29 4.78 14.00
N PRO A 219 -4.06 4.37 15.01
CA PRO A 219 -3.57 4.28 16.38
C PRO A 219 -2.33 3.40 16.55
N TRP A 220 -2.27 2.27 15.85
CA TRP A 220 -1.11 1.37 15.94
C TRP A 220 0.18 2.05 15.46
N ASN A 221 0.18 2.61 14.26
CA ASN A 221 1.35 3.25 13.67
C ASN A 221 1.70 4.56 14.39
N ASP A 222 0.69 5.37 14.67
CA ASP A 222 0.85 6.72 15.21
C ASP A 222 1.38 6.69 16.65
N TYR A 223 1.10 5.61 17.40
CA TYR A 223 1.72 5.38 18.71
C TYR A 223 3.26 5.33 18.63
N PHE A 224 3.81 4.70 17.59
CA PHE A 224 5.25 4.63 17.39
C PHE A 224 5.83 5.90 16.75
N MET A 225 5.01 6.69 16.07
CA MET A 225 5.39 8.01 15.58
C MET A 225 5.48 9.07 16.68
N LYS A 226 4.81 8.84 17.81
CA LYS A 226 4.86 9.71 19.01
C LYS A 226 4.36 11.14 18.79
N PHE A 227 3.44 11.34 17.86
CA PHE A 227 2.85 12.68 17.62
C PHE A 227 2.16 13.26 18.87
N TYR A 228 1.72 12.41 19.79
CA TYR A 228 1.17 12.78 21.09
C TYR A 228 2.11 13.61 21.98
N GLU A 229 3.41 13.68 21.69
CA GLU A 229 4.35 14.55 22.39
C GLU A 229 4.19 16.03 21.99
N ALA A 230 3.67 16.32 20.79
CA ALA A 230 3.49 17.67 20.26
C ALA A 230 2.02 18.08 20.05
N ALA A 231 1.12 17.12 19.82
CA ALA A 231 -0.30 17.34 19.51
C ALA A 231 -1.18 16.40 20.35
N LYS A 232 -2.20 16.92 21.02
CA LYS A 232 -3.05 16.12 21.93
C LYS A 232 -4.41 15.77 21.38
N TYR A 233 -4.89 16.45 20.34
CA TYR A 233 -6.18 16.17 19.73
C TYR A 233 -6.01 15.22 18.56
N TYR A 234 -6.70 14.09 18.62
CA TYR A 234 -6.63 13.05 17.59
C TYR A 234 -8.02 12.86 16.99
N TYR A 235 -8.18 13.24 15.73
CA TYR A 235 -9.48 13.32 15.09
C TYR A 235 -9.85 12.04 14.34
N TYR A 236 -11.15 11.79 14.16
CA TYR A 236 -11.70 10.72 13.32
C TYR A 236 -13.04 11.12 12.67
N PRO A 237 -13.46 10.41 11.61
CA PRO A 237 -12.64 9.58 10.73
C PRO A 237 -11.85 10.43 9.71
N GLY A 238 -10.82 9.85 9.10
CA GLY A 238 -10.05 10.51 8.04
C GLY A 238 -10.76 10.38 6.68
N MET A 239 -11.33 11.48 6.17
CA MET A 239 -11.98 11.46 4.84
C MET A 239 -11.01 11.12 3.69
N HIS A 240 -9.72 11.42 3.87
CA HIS A 240 -8.68 11.37 2.85
C HIS A 240 -8.24 9.94 2.50
N GLU A 241 -8.27 9.01 3.46
CA GLU A 241 -7.78 7.63 3.29
C GLU A 241 -8.75 6.58 3.90
N PRO A 242 -9.89 6.30 3.26
CA PRO A 242 -10.88 5.33 3.77
C PRO A 242 -10.50 3.85 3.62
N GLY A 243 -9.50 3.50 2.82
CA GLY A 243 -9.19 2.09 2.56
C GLY A 243 -7.95 1.86 1.72
N GLY A 244 -6.91 2.65 1.93
CA GLY A 244 -5.84 2.79 0.95
C GLY A 244 -4.93 1.57 0.81
N PHE A 245 -4.71 1.11 -0.43
CA PHE A 245 -3.66 0.13 -0.74
C PHE A 245 -2.30 0.83 -0.84
N THR A 246 -1.28 0.28 -0.21
CA THR A 246 0.08 0.56 -0.63
C THR A 246 0.42 -0.26 -1.89
N SER A 247 1.50 0.09 -2.58
CA SER A 247 1.82 -0.45 -3.89
C SER A 247 3.15 -1.17 -3.90
N PHE A 248 3.23 -2.22 -4.70
CA PHE A 248 4.46 -2.87 -5.11
C PHE A 248 4.69 -2.58 -6.59
N GLY A 249 5.46 -1.53 -6.87
CA GLY A 249 5.79 -1.11 -8.22
C GLY A 249 7.04 -1.80 -8.70
N ILE A 250 6.98 -2.46 -9.86
CA ILE A 250 8.06 -3.27 -10.41
C ILE A 250 8.47 -2.67 -11.75
N ASN A 251 9.78 -2.62 -12.03
CA ASN A 251 10.26 -2.23 -13.35
C ASN A 251 9.69 -3.16 -14.43
N LYS A 252 9.00 -2.59 -15.42
CA LYS A 252 8.24 -3.35 -16.44
C LYS A 252 9.12 -4.25 -17.29
N LYS A 253 10.33 -3.78 -17.64
CA LYS A 253 11.28 -4.57 -18.42
C LYS A 253 11.69 -5.81 -17.63
N TRP A 254 12.12 -5.64 -16.38
CA TRP A 254 12.51 -6.77 -15.53
C TRP A 254 11.33 -7.75 -15.31
N TRP A 255 10.13 -7.23 -15.04
CA TRP A 255 8.90 -8.03 -14.92
C TRP A 255 8.65 -8.90 -16.16
N SER A 256 8.86 -8.34 -17.35
CA SER A 256 8.60 -9.01 -18.63
C SER A 256 9.60 -10.13 -18.94
N GLU A 257 10.76 -10.14 -18.27
CA GLU A 257 11.76 -11.21 -18.35
C GLU A 257 11.49 -12.38 -17.39
N LEU A 258 10.50 -12.26 -16.50
CA LEU A 258 10.12 -13.33 -15.58
C LEU A 258 9.32 -14.41 -16.30
N SER A 259 9.41 -15.64 -15.78
CA SER A 259 8.50 -16.70 -16.19
C SER A 259 7.07 -16.32 -15.80
N LYS A 260 6.07 -16.83 -16.55
CA LYS A 260 4.67 -16.59 -16.20
C LYS A 260 4.33 -17.08 -14.79
N SER A 261 4.94 -18.17 -14.34
CA SER A 261 4.77 -18.68 -12.98
C SER A 261 5.33 -17.73 -11.93
N ASP A 262 6.49 -17.11 -12.16
CA ASP A 262 7.06 -16.17 -11.20
C ASP A 262 6.25 -14.86 -11.18
N GLN A 263 5.75 -14.39 -12.33
CA GLN A 263 4.83 -13.25 -12.38
C GLN A 263 3.57 -13.52 -11.53
N LEU A 264 2.94 -14.68 -11.70
CA LEU A 264 1.75 -15.06 -10.92
C LEU A 264 2.07 -15.21 -9.43
N LEU A 265 3.25 -15.75 -9.10
CA LEU A 265 3.67 -15.89 -7.71
C LEU A 265 3.90 -14.53 -7.04
N LEU A 266 4.60 -13.60 -7.71
CA LEU A 266 4.80 -12.24 -7.20
C LEU A 266 3.46 -11.52 -6.99
N GLN A 267 2.52 -11.68 -7.93
CA GLN A 267 1.17 -11.16 -7.80
C GLN A 267 0.46 -11.72 -6.56
N ALA A 268 0.45 -13.05 -6.40
CA ALA A 268 -0.21 -13.70 -5.26
C ALA A 268 0.41 -13.32 -3.91
N LEU A 269 1.74 -13.18 -3.84
CA LEU A 269 2.43 -12.75 -2.62
C LEU A 269 2.09 -11.29 -2.27
N SER A 270 2.07 -10.40 -3.27
CA SER A 270 1.72 -8.99 -3.08
C SER A 270 0.28 -8.82 -2.57
N GLU A 271 -0.67 -9.49 -3.22
CA GLU A 271 -2.09 -9.46 -2.84
C GLU A 271 -2.31 -10.03 -1.42
N GLN A 272 -1.66 -11.15 -1.09
CA GLN A 272 -1.80 -11.73 0.24
C GLN A 272 -1.11 -10.89 1.33
N GLU A 273 -0.05 -10.12 1.01
CA GLU A 273 0.50 -9.14 1.96
C GLU A 273 -0.44 -7.96 2.20
N ALA A 274 -1.25 -7.56 1.20
CA ALA A 274 -2.33 -6.60 1.42
C ALA A 274 -3.35 -7.10 2.45
N GLN A 275 -3.73 -8.38 2.37
CA GLN A 275 -4.61 -9.00 3.34
C GLN A 275 -3.97 -9.11 4.74
N LEU A 276 -2.71 -9.56 4.80
CA LEU A 276 -2.02 -9.78 6.07
C LEU A 276 -1.80 -8.47 6.83
N MET A 277 -1.35 -7.42 6.14
CA MET A 277 -1.18 -6.11 6.76
C MET A 277 -2.51 -5.55 7.27
N MET A 278 -3.60 -5.68 6.51
CA MET A 278 -4.93 -5.24 6.97
C MET A 278 -5.37 -5.99 8.23
N ALA A 279 -5.10 -7.30 8.31
CA ALA A 279 -5.37 -8.10 9.49
C ALA A 279 -4.55 -7.63 10.71
N GLU A 280 -3.26 -7.33 10.52
CA GLU A 280 -2.39 -6.77 11.56
C GLU A 280 -2.90 -5.42 12.05
N VAL A 281 -3.29 -4.53 11.14
CA VAL A 281 -3.82 -3.21 11.48
C VAL A 281 -5.09 -3.32 12.31
N ASN A 282 -6.06 -4.14 11.87
CA ASN A 282 -7.30 -4.38 12.62
C ASN A 282 -7.05 -5.02 14.00
N ALA A 283 -6.07 -5.93 14.10
CA ALA A 283 -5.74 -6.59 15.37
C ALA A 283 -5.10 -5.63 16.39
N ASN A 284 -4.38 -4.60 15.91
CA ASN A 284 -3.60 -3.72 16.79
C ASN A 284 -4.28 -2.37 17.08
N ASN A 285 -5.04 -1.78 16.14
CA ASN A 285 -5.55 -0.42 16.28
C ASN A 285 -6.37 -0.20 17.56
N GLY A 286 -7.25 -1.12 17.94
CA GLY A 286 -8.05 -0.97 19.15
C GLY A 286 -7.19 -0.90 20.43
N ALA A 287 -6.20 -1.79 20.55
CA ALA A 287 -5.31 -1.82 21.71
C ALA A 287 -4.42 -0.57 21.79
N TYR A 288 -3.86 -0.12 20.66
CA TYR A 288 -3.01 1.07 20.65
C TYR A 288 -3.79 2.38 20.80
N LEU A 289 -5.05 2.44 20.35
CA LEU A 289 -5.92 3.59 20.64
C LEU A 289 -6.13 3.74 22.15
N GLN A 290 -6.40 2.63 22.84
CA GLN A 290 -6.56 2.68 24.30
C GLN A 290 -5.28 3.16 24.99
N LYS A 291 -4.10 2.70 24.53
CA LYS A 291 -2.82 3.19 25.06
C LYS A 291 -2.60 4.68 24.82
N LEU A 292 -2.94 5.18 23.63
CA LEU A 292 -2.84 6.61 23.33
C LEU A 292 -3.70 7.44 24.31
N ILE A 293 -4.91 6.99 24.60
CA ILE A 293 -5.83 7.68 25.52
C ILE A 293 -5.32 7.57 26.96
N ASP A 294 -5.14 6.35 27.47
CA ASP A 294 -4.89 6.09 28.89
C ASP A 294 -3.48 6.47 29.32
N GLU A 295 -2.48 6.19 28.49
CA GLU A 295 -1.06 6.35 28.86
C GLU A 295 -0.51 7.70 28.40
N GLN A 296 -1.00 8.24 27.27
CA GLN A 296 -0.46 9.46 26.66
C GLN A 296 -1.39 10.68 26.78
N GLY A 297 -2.59 10.50 27.35
CA GLY A 297 -3.56 11.57 27.57
C GLY A 297 -4.10 12.17 26.28
N VAL A 298 -4.20 11.37 25.21
CA VAL A 298 -4.72 11.80 23.92
C VAL A 298 -6.23 12.02 23.99
N GLN A 299 -6.67 13.11 23.38
CA GLN A 299 -8.06 13.52 23.33
C GLN A 299 -8.65 13.16 21.97
N LEU A 300 -9.42 12.08 21.95
CA LEU A 300 -10.14 11.65 20.74
C LEU A 300 -11.25 12.66 20.42
N ARG A 301 -11.35 13.06 19.16
CA ARG A 301 -12.34 14.02 18.66
C ARG A 301 -12.97 13.54 17.36
N GLU A 302 -14.22 13.88 17.18
CA GLU A 302 -14.93 13.67 15.91
C GLU A 302 -14.97 14.99 15.16
N PHE A 303 -14.71 14.96 13.85
CA PHE A 303 -14.96 16.14 13.02
C PHE A 303 -16.47 16.41 12.96
N SER A 304 -16.86 17.69 12.99
CA SER A 304 -18.27 18.05 12.84
C SER A 304 -18.78 17.74 11.43
N ASP A 305 -20.09 17.51 11.31
CA ASP A 305 -20.74 17.32 10.01
C ASP A 305 -20.48 18.52 9.08
N GLU A 306 -20.49 19.75 9.61
CA GLU A 306 -20.18 20.98 8.85
C GLU A 306 -18.79 20.94 8.21
N ILE A 307 -17.77 20.49 8.97
CA ILE A 307 -16.41 20.33 8.44
C ILE A 307 -16.42 19.27 7.33
N TYR A 308 -17.07 18.13 7.57
CA TYR A 308 -17.13 17.03 6.62
C TYR A 308 -17.85 17.41 5.32
N GLU A 309 -18.93 18.18 5.40
CA GLU A 309 -19.67 18.72 4.26
C GLU A 309 -18.81 19.69 3.46
N SER A 310 -18.07 20.59 4.11
CA SER A 310 -17.15 21.52 3.44
C SER A 310 -16.07 20.79 2.62
N TRP A 311 -15.58 19.66 3.12
CA TRP A 311 -14.63 18.82 2.41
C TRP A 311 -15.26 18.07 1.25
N ALA A 312 -16.52 17.63 1.39
CA ALA A 312 -17.25 16.97 0.31
C ALA A 312 -17.46 17.93 -0.87
N GLU A 313 -17.83 19.18 -0.60
CA GLU A 313 -17.94 20.23 -1.63
C GLU A 313 -16.60 20.47 -2.34
N ALA A 314 -15.52 20.65 -1.57
CA ALA A 314 -14.17 20.81 -2.12
C ALA A 314 -13.68 19.59 -2.92
N ALA A 315 -14.06 18.37 -2.52
CA ALA A 315 -13.68 17.14 -3.22
C ALA A 315 -14.27 17.07 -4.62
N VAL A 316 -15.47 17.64 -4.86
CA VAL A 316 -16.05 17.71 -6.20
C VAL A 316 -15.14 18.49 -7.14
N GLU A 317 -14.66 19.67 -6.73
CA GLU A 317 -13.75 20.48 -7.54
C GLU A 317 -12.45 19.74 -7.84
N VAL A 318 -11.84 19.11 -6.81
CA VAL A 318 -10.59 18.36 -6.98
C VAL A 318 -10.77 17.20 -7.95
N TYR A 319 -11.89 16.47 -7.88
CA TYR A 319 -12.15 15.39 -8.84
C TYR A 319 -12.39 15.88 -10.26
N ASP A 320 -13.06 17.02 -10.44
CA ASP A 320 -13.21 17.61 -11.76
C ASP A 320 -11.87 18.04 -12.36
N GLU A 321 -10.95 18.59 -11.55
CA GLU A 321 -9.58 18.90 -11.98
C GLU A 321 -8.82 17.62 -12.43
N VAL A 322 -8.94 16.51 -11.70
CA VAL A 322 -8.31 15.24 -12.08
C VAL A 322 -8.91 14.68 -13.37
N ARG A 323 -10.24 14.70 -13.51
CA ARG A 323 -10.91 14.19 -14.72
C ARG A 323 -10.50 14.96 -15.97
N GLN A 324 -10.33 16.29 -15.85
CA GLN A 324 -9.92 17.15 -16.95
C GLN A 324 -8.45 16.98 -17.36
N HIS A 325 -7.62 16.32 -16.54
CA HIS A 325 -6.20 16.12 -16.83
C HIS A 325 -5.95 15.28 -18.11
N SER A 326 -6.70 14.19 -18.30
CA SER A 326 -6.53 13.28 -19.45
C SER A 326 -7.69 12.30 -19.57
N ASP A 327 -7.87 11.72 -20.77
CA ASP A 327 -8.81 10.61 -21.00
C ASP A 327 -8.62 9.46 -20.00
N LEU A 328 -7.36 9.06 -19.77
CA LEU A 328 -7.03 8.01 -18.82
C LEU A 328 -7.45 8.39 -17.39
N SER A 329 -7.21 9.63 -16.95
CA SER A 329 -7.65 10.09 -15.63
C SER A 329 -9.17 10.08 -15.48
N ASN A 330 -9.91 10.50 -16.51
CA ASN A 330 -11.36 10.44 -16.51
C ASN A 330 -11.87 8.99 -16.47
N ARG A 331 -11.30 8.08 -17.26
CA ARG A 331 -11.66 6.64 -17.25
C ARG A 331 -11.36 5.98 -15.89
N ILE A 332 -10.25 6.34 -15.25
CA ILE A 332 -9.93 5.92 -13.88
C ILE A 332 -11.03 6.37 -12.92
N TYR A 333 -11.39 7.65 -12.94
CA TYR A 333 -12.43 8.20 -12.09
C TYR A 333 -13.79 7.52 -12.32
N GLU A 334 -14.24 7.38 -13.58
CA GLU A 334 -15.54 6.78 -13.91
C GLU A 334 -15.63 5.31 -13.48
N SER A 335 -14.55 4.54 -13.69
CA SER A 335 -14.47 3.16 -13.23
C SER A 335 -14.50 3.07 -11.70
N PHE A 336 -13.76 3.95 -11.04
CA PHE A 336 -13.72 4.05 -9.58
C PHE A 336 -15.10 4.42 -9.00
N GLU A 337 -15.71 5.51 -9.46
CA GLU A 337 -16.98 6.03 -8.94
C GLU A 337 -18.11 4.99 -9.11
N SER A 338 -18.25 4.44 -10.32
CA SER A 338 -19.28 3.43 -10.60
C SER A 338 -19.12 2.17 -9.74
N SER A 339 -17.87 1.73 -9.53
CA SER A 339 -17.57 0.58 -8.67
C SER A 339 -17.85 0.88 -7.20
N ARG A 340 -17.42 2.05 -6.70
CA ARG A 340 -17.63 2.48 -5.32
C ARG A 340 -19.11 2.50 -5.03
N ASP A 341 -19.88 3.17 -5.87
CA ASP A 341 -21.32 3.33 -5.70
C ASP A 341 -22.06 1.98 -5.72
N SER A 342 -21.66 1.06 -6.60
CA SER A 342 -22.26 -0.27 -6.69
C SER A 342 -22.00 -1.09 -5.42
N VAL A 343 -20.74 -1.19 -5.00
CA VAL A 343 -20.34 -2.00 -3.85
C VAL A 343 -20.83 -1.38 -2.54
N ALA A 344 -20.69 -0.07 -2.36
CA ALA A 344 -21.12 0.63 -1.16
C ALA A 344 -22.63 0.50 -0.91
N LYS A 345 -23.46 0.54 -1.96
CA LYS A 345 -24.91 0.31 -1.86
C LYS A 345 -25.24 -1.07 -1.28
N TYR A 346 -24.47 -2.09 -1.64
CA TYR A 346 -24.63 -3.44 -1.08
C TYR A 346 -24.08 -3.52 0.35
N LEU A 347 -22.86 -3.07 0.60
CA LEU A 347 -22.22 -3.16 1.92
C LEU A 347 -22.95 -2.35 3.00
N LYS A 348 -23.60 -1.24 2.63
CA LYS A 348 -24.50 -0.49 3.50
C LYS A 348 -25.59 -1.39 4.12
N LEU A 349 -26.11 -2.34 3.36
CA LEU A 349 -27.14 -3.29 3.82
C LEU A 349 -26.53 -4.51 4.53
N ALA A 350 -25.37 -4.97 4.05
CA ALA A 350 -24.68 -6.16 4.54
C ALA A 350 -23.77 -5.84 5.75
N ASP A 351 -22.45 -5.82 5.57
CA ASP A 351 -21.46 -5.71 6.64
C ASP A 351 -21.65 -4.48 7.54
N ILE A 352 -21.95 -3.32 6.96
CA ILE A 352 -22.18 -2.07 7.72
C ILE A 352 -23.50 -2.19 8.49
N GLY A 353 -24.59 -2.59 7.83
CA GLY A 353 -25.90 -2.74 8.45
C GLY A 353 -25.91 -3.79 9.57
N TYR A 354 -25.19 -4.90 9.39
CA TYR A 354 -24.97 -5.90 10.43
C TYR A 354 -24.13 -5.35 11.58
N SER A 355 -22.99 -4.72 11.29
CA SER A 355 -22.07 -4.21 12.32
C SER A 355 -22.74 -3.16 13.21
N LEU A 356 -23.50 -2.23 12.63
CA LEU A 356 -24.28 -1.24 13.38
C LEU A 356 -25.30 -1.92 14.32
N LYS A 357 -26.04 -2.92 13.81
CA LYS A 357 -27.01 -3.67 14.63
C LYS A 357 -26.33 -4.47 15.74
N ARG A 358 -25.23 -5.17 15.42
CA ARG A 358 -24.46 -5.96 16.37
C ARG A 358 -23.89 -5.07 17.47
N ASN A 359 -23.19 -3.99 17.12
CA ASN A 359 -22.57 -3.09 18.08
C ASN A 359 -23.61 -2.45 19.00
N ARG A 360 -24.73 -1.99 18.45
CA ARG A 360 -25.86 -1.49 19.26
C ARG A 360 -26.40 -2.53 20.25
N VAL A 361 -26.57 -3.78 19.84
CA VAL A 361 -27.06 -4.87 20.72
C VAL A 361 -26.04 -5.21 21.81
N LEU A 362 -24.75 -5.11 21.50
CA LEU A 362 -23.65 -5.43 22.43
C LEU A 362 -23.20 -4.25 23.29
N GLY A 363 -23.65 -3.02 23.01
CA GLY A 363 -23.19 -1.81 23.70
C GLY A 363 -21.72 -1.47 23.40
N LEU A 364 -21.26 -1.76 22.18
CA LEU A 364 -19.92 -1.44 21.68
C LEU A 364 -19.82 -0.03 21.10
#